data_AF-W7FNY3-F1
#
_entry.id   AF-W7FNY3-F1
#
_cell.length_a   1.000
_cell.length_b   1.000
_cell.length_c   1.000
_cell.angle_alpha   90.00
_cell.angle_beta   90.00
_cell.angle_gamma   90.00
#
_symmetry.space_group_name_H-M   'P 1'
#
loop_
_entity.id
_entity.type
_entity.pdbx_description
1 polymer ?
#
loop_
_entity_poly.entity_id
_entity_poly.type
_entity_poly.pdbx_seq_one_letter_code
_entity_poly.pdbx_strand_id
1 'polypeptide(L)'
;MSCLNLWPHSKHVSLFRSFWVILCSSFILTVAVVGFLIALRKSLRLEKLKKTIKLVSKGAYIDCYRKYSVADPDHGMQFEEFNRMCSDHTNGYIYFDFLDLFIIFNALDEHQKCSINEREFLEWINGPVTYL
;
A
#
# COMPACT_ATOMS: atom_id res chain seq x y z
N MET A 1 18.88 -56.19 -24.67
CA MET A 1 18.73 -54.94 -23.89
C MET A 1 17.93 -53.97 -24.73
N SER A 2 16.61 -53.97 -24.55
CA SER A 2 15.69 -53.17 -25.39
C SER A 2 15.30 -51.91 -24.63
N CYS A 3 15.82 -50.78 -25.08
CA CYS A 3 15.51 -49.44 -24.60
C CYS A 3 14.07 -49.06 -25.00
N LEU A 4 13.14 -49.19 -24.06
CA LEU A 4 11.77 -48.66 -24.17
C LEU A 4 11.80 -47.15 -23.92
N ASN A 5 11.92 -46.35 -24.98
CA ASN A 5 11.58 -44.93 -24.94
C ASN A 5 10.06 -44.78 -24.94
N LEU A 6 9.48 -44.80 -23.75
CA LEU A 6 8.04 -44.80 -23.49
C LEU A 6 7.47 -43.37 -23.43
N TRP A 7 7.49 -42.65 -24.55
CA TRP A 7 6.49 -41.62 -24.88
C TRP A 7 6.77 -41.03 -26.28
N PRO A 8 5.78 -40.97 -27.20
CA PRO A 8 5.92 -40.14 -28.39
C PRO A 8 5.94 -38.66 -27.97
N HIS A 9 7.14 -38.07 -27.97
CA HIS A 9 7.31 -36.63 -27.79
C HIS A 9 6.86 -35.93 -29.09
N SER A 10 5.55 -35.72 -29.24
CA SER A 10 5.02 -34.93 -30.35
C SER A 10 5.52 -33.49 -30.19
N LYS A 11 6.55 -33.14 -30.97
CA LYS A 11 7.19 -31.80 -30.97
C LYS A 11 6.18 -30.67 -31.17
N HIS A 12 5.09 -30.94 -31.88
CA HIS A 12 4.04 -29.96 -32.15
C HIS A 12 3.21 -29.62 -30.90
N VAL A 13 2.93 -30.60 -30.05
CA VAL A 13 2.22 -30.40 -28.77
C VAL A 13 3.11 -29.67 -27.76
N SER A 14 4.43 -29.95 -27.75
CA SER A 14 5.35 -29.22 -26.88
C SER A 14 5.54 -27.77 -27.28
N LEU A 15 5.60 -27.45 -28.58
CA LEU A 15 5.72 -26.05 -29.05
C LEU A 15 4.46 -25.24 -28.74
N PHE A 16 3.27 -25.78 -28.99
CA PHE A 16 2.02 -25.11 -28.66
C PHE A 16 1.88 -24.87 -27.15
N ARG A 17 2.22 -25.87 -26.32
CA ARG A 17 2.24 -25.72 -24.87
C ARG A 17 3.24 -24.66 -24.40
N SER A 18 4.46 -24.65 -24.93
CA SER A 18 5.48 -23.65 -24.58
C SER A 18 5.04 -22.23 -24.95
N PHE A 19 4.39 -22.05 -26.11
CA PHE A 19 3.84 -20.77 -26.53
C PHE A 19 2.81 -20.22 -25.52
N TRP A 20 1.86 -21.06 -25.08
CA TRP A 20 0.88 -20.65 -24.07
C TRP A 20 1.52 -20.33 -22.72
N VAL A 21 2.53 -21.09 -22.29
CA VAL A 21 3.24 -20.82 -21.04
C VAL A 21 3.96 -19.46 -21.09
N ILE A 22 4.59 -19.12 -22.21
CA ILE A 22 5.27 -17.83 -22.39
C ILE A 22 4.26 -16.69 -22.38
N LEU A 23 3.12 -16.84 -23.08
CA LEU A 23 2.05 -15.84 -23.10
C LEU A 23 1.43 -15.62 -21.72
N CYS A 24 1.08 -16.69 -20.99
CA CYS A 24 0.51 -16.56 -19.66
C CYS A 24 1.53 -15.94 -18.68
N SER A 25 2.80 -16.35 -18.75
CA SER A 25 3.86 -15.80 -17.91
C SER A 25 4.09 -14.31 -18.17
N SER A 26 4.12 -13.89 -19.44
CA SER A 26 4.30 -12.48 -19.80
C SER A 26 3.10 -11.63 -19.40
N PHE A 27 1.89 -12.19 -19.51
CA PHE A 27 0.67 -11.54 -19.04
C PHE A 27 0.68 -11.32 -17.52
N ILE A 28 0.97 -12.37 -16.75
CA ILE A 28 1.07 -12.29 -15.28
C ILE A 28 2.15 -11.28 -14.87
N LEU A 29 3.33 -11.33 -15.52
CA LEU A 29 4.40 -10.37 -15.28
C LEU A 29 3.93 -8.93 -15.52
N THR A 30 3.21 -8.69 -16.62
CA THR A 30 2.69 -7.36 -16.94
C THR A 30 1.72 -6.86 -15.87
N VAL A 31 0.76 -7.69 -15.45
CA VAL A 31 -0.19 -7.35 -14.40
C VAL A 31 0.53 -7.08 -13.08
N ALA A 32 1.53 -7.89 -12.73
CA ALA A 32 2.34 -7.69 -11.52
C ALA A 32 3.12 -6.37 -11.55
N VAL A 33 3.74 -6.03 -12.68
CA VAL A 33 4.46 -4.75 -12.86
C VAL A 33 3.50 -3.57 -12.75
N VAL A 34 2.32 -3.64 -13.37
CA VAL A 34 1.31 -2.58 -13.26
C VAL A 34 0.85 -2.42 -11.81
N GLY A 35 0.55 -3.53 -11.12
CA GLY A 35 0.17 -3.51 -9.70
C GLY A 35 1.26 -2.89 -8.82
N PHE A 36 2.52 -3.27 -9.05
CA PHE A 36 3.68 -2.70 -8.35
C PHE A 36 3.82 -1.20 -8.58
N LEU A 37 3.65 -0.72 -9.83
CA LEU A 37 3.72 0.72 -10.13
C LEU A 37 2.59 1.51 -9.45
N ILE A 38 1.38 0.94 -9.36
CA ILE A 38 0.26 1.55 -8.64
C ILE A 38 0.59 1.66 -7.15
N ALA A 39 1.08 0.57 -6.55
CA ALA A 39 1.47 0.50 -5.15
C ALA A 39 2.59 1.51 -4.81
N LEU A 40 3.62 1.60 -5.66
CA LEU A 40 4.68 2.61 -5.55
C LEU A 40 4.13 4.04 -5.61
N ARG A 41 3.21 4.33 -6.54
CA ARG A 41 2.60 5.66 -6.65
C ARG A 41 1.84 6.04 -5.38
N LYS A 42 1.09 5.10 -4.80
CA LYS A 42 0.37 5.31 -3.53
C LYS A 42 1.34 5.54 -2.37
N SER A 43 2.40 4.75 -2.28
CA SER A 43 3.47 4.89 -1.28
C SER A 43 4.14 6.26 -1.35
N LEU A 44 4.50 6.73 -2.55
CA LEU A 44 5.09 8.06 -2.76
C LEU A 44 4.12 9.19 -2.40
N ARG A 45 2.82 9.01 -2.64
CA ARG A 45 1.78 9.98 -2.26
C ARG A 45 1.66 10.10 -0.74
N LEU A 46 1.68 8.96 -0.03
CA LEU A 46 1.68 8.91 1.43
C LEU A 46 2.96 9.54 2.01
N GLU A 47 4.11 9.28 1.40
CA GLU A 47 5.39 9.88 1.82
C GLU A 47 5.41 11.40 1.60
N LYS A 48 4.83 11.88 0.50
CA LYS A 48 4.67 13.32 0.25
C LYS A 48 3.81 13.96 1.34
N LEU A 49 2.69 13.34 1.70
CA LEU A 49 1.84 13.79 2.80
C LEU A 49 2.62 13.87 4.11
N LYS A 50 3.32 12.79 4.48
CA LYS A 50 4.15 12.72 5.69
C LYS A 50 5.15 13.87 5.76
N LYS A 51 5.82 14.18 4.65
CA LYS A 51 6.73 15.34 4.56
C LYS A 51 6.01 16.68 4.76
N THR A 52 4.82 16.84 4.20
CA THR A 52 4.01 18.05 4.39
C THR A 52 3.59 18.22 5.86
N ILE A 53 3.09 17.15 6.50
CA ILE A 53 2.74 17.17 7.93
C ILE A 53 3.95 17.55 8.77
N LYS A 54 5.11 16.95 8.50
CA LYS A 54 6.36 17.29 9.21
C LYS A 54 6.70 18.78 9.11
N LEU A 55 6.60 19.34 7.91
CA LEU A 55 6.93 20.73 7.64
C LEU A 55 5.97 21.71 8.34
N VAL A 56 4.67 21.39 8.34
CA VAL A 56 3.63 22.24 8.95
C VAL A 56 3.68 22.14 10.48
N SER A 57 3.77 20.93 11.02
CA SER A 57 3.68 20.68 12.46
C SER A 57 4.97 20.99 13.23
N LYS A 58 6.12 21.14 12.54
CA LYS A 58 7.40 21.58 13.13
C LYS A 58 7.81 20.84 14.43
N GLY A 59 7.54 19.54 14.50
CA GLY A 59 7.84 18.71 15.68
C GLY A 59 6.68 18.54 16.67
N ALA A 60 5.62 19.35 16.58
CA ALA A 60 4.40 19.19 17.38
C ALA A 60 3.45 18.12 16.79
N TYR A 61 3.97 16.91 16.58
CA TYR A 61 3.23 15.82 15.92
C TYR A 61 2.11 15.25 16.80
N ILE A 62 2.33 15.22 18.12
CA ILE A 62 1.34 14.75 19.09
C ILE A 62 0.13 15.69 19.10
N ASP A 63 0.38 17.00 19.16
CA ASP A 63 -0.70 18.00 19.14
C ASP A 63 -1.46 17.95 17.82
N CYS A 64 -0.74 17.71 16.72
CA CYS A 64 -1.35 17.46 15.42
C CYS A 64 -2.27 16.23 15.46
N TYR A 65 -1.81 15.08 15.98
CA TYR A 65 -2.62 13.88 16.10
C TYR A 65 -3.90 14.14 16.93
N ARG A 66 -3.73 14.69 18.14
CA ARG A 66 -4.82 14.96 19.09
C ARG A 66 -5.86 15.93 18.56
N LYS A 67 -5.47 16.86 17.67
CA LYS A 67 -6.39 17.78 17.02
C LYS A 67 -7.41 17.05 16.13
N TYR A 68 -7.06 15.91 15.54
CA TYR A 68 -7.93 15.21 14.60
C TYR A 68 -8.53 13.92 15.15
N SER A 69 -7.93 13.27 16.15
CA SER A 69 -8.51 12.10 16.84
C SER A 69 -9.54 12.54 17.89
N VAL A 70 -10.72 12.98 17.45
CA VAL A 70 -11.72 13.65 18.32
C VAL A 70 -12.92 12.75 18.58
N ALA A 71 -13.30 11.90 17.63
CA ALA A 71 -14.50 11.09 17.72
C ALA A 71 -14.38 10.01 18.81
N ASP A 72 -13.21 9.36 18.91
CA ASP A 72 -12.94 8.32 19.90
C ASP A 72 -11.45 8.30 20.30
N PRO A 73 -11.07 9.04 21.35
CA PRO A 73 -9.68 9.12 21.80
C PRO A 73 -9.11 7.79 22.29
N ASP A 74 -9.96 6.87 22.76
CA ASP A 74 -9.56 5.58 23.33
C ASP A 74 -9.28 4.54 22.23
N HIS A 75 -10.00 4.62 21.10
CA HIS A 75 -9.80 3.73 19.97
C HIS A 75 -8.80 4.25 18.93
N GLY A 76 -8.53 5.56 18.91
CA GLY A 76 -7.54 6.19 18.03
C GLY A 76 -8.16 6.83 16.78
N MET A 77 -7.30 7.34 15.90
CA MET A 77 -7.72 8.10 14.72
C MET A 77 -8.38 7.20 13.66
N GLN A 78 -9.59 7.56 13.25
CA GLN A 78 -10.38 6.82 12.25
C GLN A 78 -10.08 7.27 10.81
N PHE A 79 -10.62 6.54 9.81
CA PHE A 79 -10.42 6.82 8.38
C PHE A 79 -10.76 8.27 7.99
N GLU A 80 -11.93 8.77 8.40
CA GLU A 80 -12.40 10.10 8.02
C GLU A 80 -11.56 11.21 8.68
N GLU A 81 -11.16 10.98 9.93
CA GLU A 81 -10.30 11.90 10.69
C GLU A 81 -8.91 12.01 10.07
N PHE A 82 -8.33 10.87 9.68
CA PHE A 82 -7.06 10.83 8.96
C PHE A 82 -7.19 11.56 7.61
N ASN A 83 -8.25 11.30 6.84
CA ASN A 83 -8.47 11.97 5.57
C ASN A 83 -8.67 13.49 5.73
N ARG A 84 -9.37 13.91 6.78
CA ARG A 84 -9.53 15.34 7.12
C ARG A 84 -8.19 15.97 7.46
N MET A 85 -7.36 15.31 8.27
CA MET A 85 -5.99 15.75 8.54
C MET A 85 -5.17 15.87 7.25
N CYS A 86 -5.27 14.90 6.34
CA CYS A 86 -4.58 14.93 5.05
C CYS A 86 -4.99 16.15 4.22
N SER A 87 -6.29 16.38 4.12
CA SER A 87 -6.87 17.51 3.39
C SER A 87 -6.39 18.84 4.00
N ASP A 88 -6.50 19.01 5.31
CA ASP A 88 -6.15 20.27 5.98
C ASP A 88 -4.67 20.62 5.84
N HIS A 89 -3.76 19.65 5.94
CA HIS A 89 -2.31 19.89 5.78
C HIS A 89 -1.89 20.12 4.33
N THR A 90 -2.70 19.68 3.39
CA THR A 90 -2.39 19.76 1.95
C THR A 90 -3.32 20.71 1.23
N ASN A 91 -4.08 21.57 1.92
CA ASN A 91 -5.07 22.46 1.31
C ASN A 91 -6.02 21.73 0.33
N GLY A 92 -6.42 20.50 0.66
CA GLY A 92 -7.30 19.65 -0.15
C GLY A 92 -6.62 18.91 -1.30
N TYR A 93 -5.31 19.07 -1.53
CA TYR A 93 -4.61 18.39 -2.63
C TYR A 93 -4.50 16.87 -2.43
N ILE A 94 -4.45 16.39 -1.18
CA ILE A 94 -4.38 14.96 -0.86
C ILE A 94 -5.64 14.54 -0.11
N TYR A 95 -6.42 13.70 -0.79
CA TYR A 95 -7.56 12.98 -0.25
C TYR A 95 -7.52 11.54 -0.76
N PHE A 96 -7.66 10.57 0.14
CA PHE A 96 -7.65 9.14 -0.21
C PHE A 96 -9.06 8.61 -0.33
N ASP A 97 -9.28 7.69 -1.27
CA ASP A 97 -10.54 6.96 -1.32
C ASP A 97 -10.59 5.90 -0.20
N PHE A 98 -11.75 5.26 -0.03
CA PHE A 98 -11.95 4.28 1.04
C PHE A 98 -10.99 3.07 0.91
N LEU A 99 -10.72 2.62 -0.32
CA LEU A 99 -9.82 1.48 -0.55
C LEU A 99 -8.37 1.82 -0.23
N ASP A 100 -7.91 3.02 -0.61
CA ASP A 100 -6.59 3.53 -0.27
C ASP A 100 -6.43 3.66 1.24
N LEU A 101 -7.43 4.21 1.94
CA LEU A 101 -7.43 4.30 3.40
C LEU A 101 -7.32 2.93 4.06
N PHE A 102 -8.05 1.94 3.56
CA PHE A 102 -7.97 0.58 4.07
C PHE A 102 -6.56 -0.02 3.90
N ILE A 103 -5.93 0.20 2.75
CA ILE A 103 -4.54 -0.25 2.50
C ILE A 103 -3.57 0.48 3.41
N ILE A 104 -3.72 1.80 3.56
CA ILE A 104 -2.86 2.62 4.44
C ILE A 104 -2.99 2.16 5.89
N PHE A 105 -4.20 1.98 6.40
CA PHE A 105 -4.39 1.56 7.78
C PHE A 105 -3.88 0.14 8.00
N ASN A 106 -4.10 -0.81 7.07
CA ASN A 106 -3.47 -2.13 7.20
C ASN A 106 -1.94 -2.09 7.24
N ALA A 107 -1.32 -1.05 6.66
CA ALA A 107 0.13 -0.87 6.69
C ALA A 107 0.62 -0.11 7.94
N LEU A 108 -0.25 0.65 8.62
CA LEU A 108 0.10 1.51 9.77
C LEU A 108 -0.40 1.00 11.12
N ASP A 109 -1.53 0.30 11.12
CA ASP A 109 -2.18 -0.29 12.29
C ASP A 109 -1.66 -1.70 12.50
N GLU A 110 -0.82 -1.88 13.52
CA GLU A 110 -0.21 -3.17 13.83
C GLU A 110 -1.24 -4.21 14.30
N HIS A 111 -2.38 -3.76 14.82
CA HIS A 111 -3.37 -4.60 15.48
C HIS A 111 -4.65 -4.79 14.65
N GLN A 112 -4.73 -4.21 13.44
CA GLN A 112 -5.88 -4.31 12.53
C GLN A 112 -7.23 -3.90 13.16
N LYS A 113 -7.18 -2.92 14.06
CA LYS A 113 -8.34 -2.29 14.71
C LYS A 113 -9.10 -1.32 13.78
N CYS A 114 -8.56 -1.03 12.59
CA CYS A 114 -9.04 0.01 11.68
C CYS A 114 -8.96 1.42 12.26
N SER A 115 -7.98 1.64 13.14
CA SER A 115 -7.70 2.94 13.75
C SER A 115 -6.19 3.08 13.99
N ILE A 116 -5.68 4.31 13.94
CA ILE A 116 -4.26 4.60 14.18
C ILE A 116 -4.13 5.23 15.54
N ASN A 117 -3.35 4.61 16.44
CA ASN A 117 -3.08 5.14 17.78
C ASN A 117 -1.99 6.22 17.76
N GLU A 118 -1.86 6.99 18.84
CA GLU A 118 -0.83 8.04 18.97
C GLU A 118 0.59 7.49 18.75
N ARG A 119 0.88 6.30 19.31
CA ARG A 119 2.17 5.61 19.12
C ARG A 119 2.42 5.27 17.65
N GLU A 120 1.47 4.60 17.00
CA GLU A 120 1.59 4.16 15.60
C GLU A 120 1.73 5.37 14.66
N PHE A 121 1.00 6.46 14.94
CA PHE A 121 1.16 7.72 14.22
C PHE A 121 2.56 8.32 14.36
N LEU A 122 3.12 8.34 15.58
CA LEU A 122 4.47 8.86 15.82
C LEU A 122 5.55 7.98 15.18
N GLU A 123 5.38 6.66 15.24
CA GLU A 123 6.26 5.70 14.58
C GLU A 123 6.21 5.88 13.06
N TRP A 124 5.02 6.04 12.49
CA TRP A 124 4.87 6.34 11.07
C TRP A 124 5.53 7.65 10.68
N ILE A 125 5.27 8.74 11.41
CA ILE A 125 5.86 10.05 11.11
C ILE A 125 7.38 9.98 11.22
N ASN A 126 7.95 9.42 12.29
CA ASN A 126 9.40 9.44 12.49
C ASN A 126 10.14 8.33 11.76
N GLY A 127 9.44 7.27 11.36
CA GLY A 127 10.00 6.08 10.72
C GLY A 127 10.43 6.28 9.27
N PRO A 128 10.84 5.19 8.60
CA PRO A 128 11.19 5.18 7.17
C PRO A 128 9.95 5.35 6.27
N VAL A 129 10.16 5.26 4.95
CA VAL A 129 9.07 5.27 3.96
C VAL A 129 8.19 4.04 4.16
N THR A 130 6.87 4.25 4.20
CA THR A 130 5.87 3.16 4.23
C THR A 130 5.59 2.71 2.80
N TYR A 131 5.79 1.42 2.53
CA TYR A 131 5.44 0.79 1.26
C TYR A 131 4.08 0.12 1.40
N LEU A 132 3.16 0.50 0.50
CA LEU A 132 1.81 -0.04 0.37
C LEU A 132 1.75 -1.14 -0.68
#